data_AF-A0A0Q0CBG1-F1
#
_entry.id   AF-A0A0Q0CBG1-F1
#
_cell.length_a   1.000
_cell.length_b   1.000
_cell.length_c   1.000
_cell.angle_alpha   90.00
_cell.angle_beta   90.00
_cell.angle_gamma   90.00
#
_symmetry.space_group_name_H-M   'P 1'
#
loop_
_entity.id
_entity.type
_entity.pdbx_description
1 polymer ?
#
loop_
_entity_poly.entity_id
_entity_poly.type
_entity_poly.pdbx_seq_one_letter_code
_entity_poly.pdbx_strand_id
1 'polypeptide(L)'
;MSSRSHAIENATEQFDNGTFFALLGDSVAYPTQSQEAASLPELYRYLNEFIAPHVERLGFSVKVHDNPVAVRGPLMIATRIEDPALPTLLSYGHGDVVRGYDAQWQAGLSPWKVVERGDRWYGRGTADNKGQHLINLTALEQTLKARDGKLGFNVKLLLEMGEEDGSPGLSAFCQAHAEELAADIFIASDGPRLAAARPTLFLGS
;
A
#
# COMPACT_ATOMS: atom_id res chain seq x y z
N MET A 1 -21.61 12.63 16.73
CA MET A 1 -20.86 11.42 16.34
C MET A 1 -19.43 11.54 16.83
N SER A 2 -18.79 10.43 17.21
CA SER A 2 -17.34 10.45 17.50
C SER A 2 -16.55 10.59 16.21
N SER A 3 -15.32 11.13 16.26
CA SER A 3 -14.41 11.15 15.11
C SER A 3 -14.16 9.76 14.54
N ARG A 4 -14.15 8.73 15.41
CA ARG A 4 -14.09 7.32 14.99
C ARG A 4 -15.29 6.91 14.13
N SER A 5 -16.51 7.23 14.55
CA SER A 5 -17.73 6.90 13.79
C SER A 5 -17.70 7.56 12.42
N HIS A 6 -17.33 8.84 12.37
CA HIS A 6 -17.25 9.60 11.13
C HIS A 6 -16.18 9.05 10.18
N ALA A 7 -15.01 8.66 10.69
CA ALA A 7 -13.97 8.03 9.87
C ALA A 7 -14.43 6.70 9.26
N ILE A 8 -15.15 5.88 10.02
CA ILE A 8 -15.71 4.60 9.55
C ILE A 8 -16.77 4.85 8.48
N GLU A 9 -17.73 5.76 8.74
CA GLU A 9 -18.79 6.09 7.79
C GLU A 9 -18.23 6.61 6.46
N ASN A 10 -17.27 7.53 6.50
CA ASN A 10 -16.63 8.06 5.29
C ASN A 10 -15.86 6.97 4.50
N ALA A 11 -15.19 6.05 5.21
CA ALA A 11 -14.46 4.96 4.55
C ALA A 11 -15.42 3.96 3.90
N THR A 12 -16.53 3.64 4.56
CA THR A 12 -17.60 2.81 3.99
C THR A 12 -18.24 3.48 2.78
N GLU A 13 -18.53 4.79 2.85
CA GLU A 13 -19.11 5.52 1.73
C GLU A 13 -18.21 5.51 0.49
N GLN A 14 -16.88 5.66 0.64
CA GLN A 14 -15.96 5.55 -0.50
C GLN A 14 -15.96 4.17 -1.16
N PHE A 15 -16.23 3.12 -0.39
CA PHE A 15 -16.40 1.78 -0.95
C PHE A 15 -17.72 1.68 -1.71
N ASP A 16 -18.82 2.09 -1.07
CA ASP A 16 -20.18 1.96 -1.61
C ASP A 16 -20.44 2.84 -2.84
N ASN A 17 -19.82 4.02 -2.92
CA ASN A 17 -19.99 4.94 -4.04
C ASN A 17 -19.00 4.69 -5.20
N GLY A 18 -18.15 3.66 -5.10
CA GLY A 18 -17.19 3.28 -6.13
C GLY A 18 -15.90 4.10 -6.18
N THR A 19 -15.69 5.06 -5.28
CA THR A 19 -14.43 5.84 -5.20
C THR A 19 -13.23 4.92 -4.98
N PHE A 20 -13.34 3.99 -4.04
CA PHE A 20 -12.26 3.04 -3.76
C PHE A 20 -12.05 2.04 -4.91
N PHE A 21 -13.14 1.62 -5.58
CA PHE A 21 -13.04 0.78 -6.77
C PHE A 21 -12.25 1.47 -7.88
N ALA A 22 -12.50 2.76 -8.13
CA ALA A 22 -11.76 3.55 -9.12
C ALA A 22 -10.28 3.70 -8.74
N LEU A 23 -10.00 4.06 -7.48
CA LEU A 23 -8.62 4.17 -6.96
C LEU A 23 -7.83 2.85 -7.13
N LEU A 24 -8.46 1.72 -6.79
CA LEU A 24 -7.84 0.41 -6.97
C LEU A 24 -7.67 0.07 -8.45
N GLY A 25 -8.63 0.44 -9.29
CA GLY A 25 -8.56 0.33 -10.75
C GLY A 25 -7.32 1.03 -11.32
N ASP A 26 -7.10 2.28 -10.93
CA ASP A 26 -5.96 3.08 -11.35
C ASP A 26 -4.64 2.47 -10.88
N SER A 27 -4.58 1.96 -9.64
CA SER A 27 -3.41 1.25 -9.10
C SER A 27 -3.08 -0.04 -9.87
N VAL A 28 -4.09 -0.87 -10.12
CA VAL A 28 -3.96 -2.17 -10.81
C VAL A 28 -3.55 -2.01 -12.27
N ALA A 29 -3.85 -0.86 -12.89
CA ALA A 29 -3.45 -0.56 -14.25
C ALA A 29 -1.91 -0.41 -14.44
N TYR A 30 -1.14 -0.29 -13.36
CA TYR A 30 0.33 -0.33 -13.40
C TYR A 30 0.84 -1.79 -13.36
N PRO A 31 1.39 -2.38 -14.44
CA PRO A 31 1.84 -3.77 -14.46
C PRO A 31 3.20 -3.96 -13.74
N THR A 32 3.22 -3.79 -12.43
CA THR A 32 4.40 -3.79 -11.54
C THR A 32 4.96 -5.19 -11.26
N GLN A 33 5.31 -5.93 -12.30
CA GLN A 33 5.77 -7.33 -12.19
C GLN A 33 7.24 -7.40 -11.78
N SER A 34 7.56 -7.55 -10.49
CA SER A 34 8.95 -7.51 -9.98
C SER A 34 9.83 -8.67 -10.47
N GLN A 35 9.22 -9.82 -10.78
CA GLN A 35 9.89 -10.98 -11.35
C GLN A 35 10.35 -10.78 -12.81
N GLU A 36 9.91 -9.71 -13.46
CA GLU A 36 10.24 -9.36 -14.84
C GLU A 36 11.18 -8.14 -14.84
N ALA A 37 12.45 -8.36 -15.22
CA ALA A 37 13.46 -7.29 -15.21
C ALA A 37 13.07 -6.07 -16.08
N ALA A 38 12.30 -6.29 -17.16
CA ALA A 38 11.79 -5.23 -18.02
C ALA A 38 10.76 -4.32 -17.32
N SER A 39 10.16 -4.76 -16.21
CA SER A 39 9.19 -3.97 -15.44
C SER A 39 9.84 -2.95 -14.52
N LEU A 40 11.17 -2.93 -14.37
CA LEU A 40 11.84 -2.01 -13.44
C LEU A 40 11.38 -0.54 -13.61
N PRO A 41 11.29 0.04 -14.82
CA PRO A 41 10.75 1.39 -14.99
C PRO A 41 9.32 1.55 -14.48
N GLU A 42 8.48 0.53 -14.63
CA GLU A 42 7.10 0.53 -14.14
C GLU A 42 7.02 0.49 -12.61
N LEU A 43 7.97 -0.20 -11.95
CA LEU A 43 8.07 -0.20 -10.49
C LEU A 43 8.35 1.20 -9.95
N TYR A 44 9.28 1.93 -10.56
CA TYR A 44 9.52 3.34 -10.24
C TYR A 44 8.32 4.22 -10.59
N ARG A 45 7.67 3.96 -11.72
CA ARG A 45 6.49 4.73 -12.17
C ARG A 45 5.34 4.64 -11.17
N TYR A 46 5.09 3.44 -10.63
CA TYR A 46 4.07 3.24 -9.59
C TYR A 46 4.37 4.06 -8.33
N LEU A 47 5.61 4.04 -7.86
CA LEU A 47 6.00 4.82 -6.69
C LEU A 47 5.90 6.33 -6.95
N ASN A 48 6.49 6.81 -8.03
CA ASN A 48 6.62 8.26 -8.30
C ASN A 48 5.33 8.91 -8.81
N GLU A 49 4.57 8.23 -9.68
CA GLU A 49 3.40 8.83 -10.34
C GLU A 49 2.09 8.45 -9.66
N PHE A 50 2.04 7.31 -8.96
CA PHE A 50 0.83 6.87 -8.27
C PHE A 50 0.94 7.10 -6.76
N ILE A 51 1.84 6.41 -6.06
CA ILE A 51 1.86 6.47 -4.58
C ILE A 51 2.26 7.85 -4.05
N ALA A 52 3.35 8.45 -4.55
CA ALA A 52 3.90 9.68 -3.99
C ALA A 52 2.85 10.82 -3.98
N PRO A 53 2.16 11.15 -5.09
CA PRO A 53 1.11 12.17 -5.07
C PRO A 53 -0.04 11.85 -4.10
N HIS A 54 -0.39 10.57 -3.96
CA HIS A 54 -1.47 10.12 -3.07
C HIS A 54 -1.15 10.30 -1.59
N VAL A 55 0.12 10.21 -1.18
CA VAL A 55 0.53 10.40 0.22
C VAL A 55 0.99 11.84 0.50
N GLU A 56 1.58 12.53 -0.49
CA GLU A 56 1.98 13.94 -0.37
C GLU A 56 0.78 14.85 -0.09
N ARG A 57 -0.37 14.61 -0.74
CA ARG A 57 -1.63 15.32 -0.43
C ARG A 57 -2.11 15.11 1.01
N LEU A 58 -1.65 14.04 1.67
CA LEU A 58 -1.91 13.74 3.08
C LEU A 58 -0.81 14.30 3.99
N GLY A 59 0.08 15.15 3.48
CA GLY A 59 1.15 15.81 4.24
C GLY A 59 2.36 14.94 4.54
N PHE A 60 2.58 13.88 3.75
CA PHE A 60 3.82 13.10 3.82
C PHE A 60 4.92 13.76 3.00
N SER A 61 6.16 13.69 3.48
CA SER A 61 7.37 13.88 2.69
C SER A 61 7.83 12.52 2.16
N VAL A 62 8.12 12.43 0.87
CA VAL A 62 8.43 11.16 0.19
C VAL A 62 9.88 11.11 -0.26
N LYS A 63 10.51 9.94 -0.11
CA LYS A 63 11.78 9.59 -0.74
C LYS A 63 11.67 8.22 -1.39
N VAL A 64 11.99 8.15 -2.68
CA VAL A 64 12.17 6.90 -3.41
C VAL A 64 13.66 6.59 -3.47
N HIS A 65 14.03 5.37 -3.14
CA HIS A 65 15.38 4.88 -3.03
C HIS A 65 15.61 3.75 -4.03
N ASP A 66 16.79 3.77 -4.65
CA ASP A 66 17.28 2.62 -5.39
C ASP A 66 17.47 1.44 -4.45
N ASN A 67 17.21 0.24 -4.98
CA ASN A 67 17.45 -0.98 -4.24
C ASN A 67 18.97 -1.18 -4.02
N PRO A 68 19.42 -1.58 -2.80
CA PRO A 68 20.81 -1.93 -2.56
C PRO A 68 21.35 -3.05 -3.46
N VAL A 69 20.47 -3.89 -4.00
CA VAL A 69 20.78 -4.91 -5.00
C VAL A 69 20.47 -4.36 -6.39
N ALA A 70 21.48 -4.35 -7.26
CA ALA A 70 21.36 -3.81 -8.61
C ALA A 70 20.22 -4.48 -9.40
N VAL A 71 19.47 -3.68 -10.16
CA VAL A 71 18.38 -4.12 -11.06
C VAL A 71 17.21 -4.79 -10.30
N ARG A 72 17.00 -4.43 -9.03
CA ARG A 72 15.84 -4.85 -8.23
C ARG A 72 14.90 -3.69 -7.93
N GLY A 73 13.67 -4.01 -7.54
CA GLY A 73 12.61 -3.03 -7.35
C GLY A 73 12.94 -1.98 -6.28
N PRO A 74 12.63 -0.70 -6.52
CA PRO A 74 12.90 0.39 -5.59
C PRO A 74 12.12 0.27 -4.28
N LEU A 75 12.52 1.07 -3.30
CA LEU A 75 11.82 1.22 -2.03
C LEU A 75 11.41 2.68 -1.82
N MET A 76 10.31 2.92 -1.13
CA MET A 76 9.86 4.25 -0.74
C MET A 76 9.76 4.35 0.77
N ILE A 77 10.33 5.43 1.32
CA ILE A 77 9.99 5.90 2.67
C ILE A 77 9.16 7.17 2.52
N ALA A 78 7.96 7.18 3.09
CA ALA A 78 7.14 8.38 3.23
C ALA A 78 6.93 8.70 4.71
N THR A 79 7.14 9.94 5.12
CA THR A 79 7.08 10.35 6.53
C THR A 79 6.14 11.55 6.73
N ARG A 80 5.26 11.45 7.73
CA ARG A 80 4.46 12.55 8.27
C ARG A 80 4.72 12.65 9.77
N ILE A 81 5.39 13.73 10.20
CA ILE A 81 5.61 14.05 11.61
C ILE A 81 4.69 15.20 11.99
N GLU A 82 3.78 14.97 12.94
CA GLU A 82 2.93 16.02 13.52
C GLU A 82 3.62 16.69 14.72
N ASP A 83 4.29 15.88 15.56
CA ASP A 83 5.10 16.35 16.69
C ASP A 83 6.10 15.24 17.08
N PRO A 84 7.41 15.52 17.19
CA PRO A 84 8.41 14.52 17.62
C PRO A 84 8.16 13.87 18.99
N ALA A 85 7.34 14.48 19.86
CA ALA A 85 6.96 13.91 21.16
C ALA A 85 5.81 12.89 21.07
N LEU A 86 5.13 12.78 19.93
CA LEU A 86 4.04 11.83 19.72
C LEU A 86 4.58 10.44 19.30
N PRO A 87 3.83 9.36 19.60
CA PRO A 87 4.20 8.03 19.15
C PRO A 87 4.21 7.96 17.61
N THR A 88 5.10 7.13 17.08
CA THR A 88 5.30 6.91 15.65
C THR A 88 4.84 5.52 15.25
N LEU A 89 3.96 5.45 14.27
CA LEU A 89 3.56 4.23 13.57
C LEU A 89 4.43 4.05 12.32
N LEU A 90 5.08 2.90 12.17
CA LEU A 90 5.61 2.43 10.90
C LEU A 90 4.60 1.47 10.26
N SER A 91 4.12 1.81 9.07
CA SER A 91 3.31 0.91 8.25
C SER A 91 4.14 0.34 7.11
N TYR A 92 3.93 -0.94 6.78
CA TYR A 92 4.55 -1.60 5.63
C TYR A 92 3.51 -2.15 4.64
N GLY A 93 3.91 -2.21 3.36
CA GLY A 93 3.25 -2.97 2.30
C GLY A 93 4.14 -3.04 1.06
N HIS A 94 3.65 -3.64 -0.02
CA HIS A 94 4.37 -3.68 -1.29
C HIS A 94 3.46 -3.35 -2.49
N GLY A 95 4.04 -2.78 -3.53
CA GLY A 95 3.34 -2.35 -4.75
C GLY A 95 3.62 -3.21 -5.97
N ASP A 96 4.63 -4.07 -5.91
CA ASP A 96 4.87 -5.08 -6.93
C ASP A 96 3.88 -6.23 -6.83
N VAL A 97 3.83 -7.02 -7.89
CA VAL A 97 2.95 -8.16 -8.04
C VAL A 97 3.69 -9.28 -8.75
N VAL A 98 3.27 -10.53 -8.57
CA VAL A 98 3.67 -11.60 -9.51
C VAL A 98 3.28 -11.28 -10.95
N ARG A 99 3.83 -12.05 -11.89
CA ARG A 99 3.47 -12.03 -13.32
C ARG A 99 1.94 -12.00 -13.56
N GLY A 100 1.54 -11.24 -14.58
CA GLY A 100 0.14 -11.11 -14.98
C GLY A 100 -0.48 -12.43 -15.41
N TYR A 101 0.27 -13.26 -16.14
CA TYR A 101 -0.21 -14.49 -16.77
C TYR A 101 -1.50 -14.27 -17.59
N ASP A 102 -1.58 -13.19 -18.37
CA ASP A 102 -2.77 -12.72 -19.08
C ASP A 102 -3.54 -13.83 -19.82
N ALA A 103 -2.83 -14.75 -20.48
CA ALA A 103 -3.42 -15.86 -21.22
C ALA A 103 -4.15 -16.91 -20.35
N GLN A 104 -3.94 -16.90 -19.03
CA GLN A 104 -4.58 -17.82 -18.08
C GLN A 104 -5.85 -17.23 -17.44
N TRP A 105 -6.15 -15.96 -17.70
CA TRP A 105 -7.34 -15.32 -17.16
C TRP A 105 -8.60 -15.77 -17.90
N GLN A 106 -9.70 -15.90 -17.17
CA GLN A 106 -10.99 -16.25 -17.76
C GLN A 106 -11.46 -15.16 -18.72
N ALA A 107 -12.25 -15.55 -19.73
CA ALA A 107 -12.80 -14.62 -20.72
C ALA A 107 -13.47 -13.41 -20.06
N GLY A 108 -13.09 -12.20 -20.50
CA GLY A 108 -13.58 -10.93 -19.97
C GLY A 108 -12.93 -10.46 -18.66
N LEU A 109 -11.86 -11.11 -18.21
CA LEU A 109 -10.98 -10.62 -17.14
C LEU A 109 -9.59 -10.28 -17.71
N SER A 110 -8.85 -9.46 -16.98
CA SER A 110 -7.46 -9.10 -17.27
C SER A 110 -6.73 -8.87 -15.94
N PRO A 111 -5.43 -9.19 -15.83
CA PRO A 111 -4.66 -8.83 -14.64
C PRO A 111 -4.59 -7.32 -14.42
N TRP A 112 -4.62 -6.51 -15.49
CA TRP A 112 -4.35 -5.07 -15.44
C TRP A 112 -5.62 -4.21 -15.42
N LYS A 113 -6.77 -4.83 -15.15
CA LYS A 113 -8.05 -4.12 -15.03
C LYS A 113 -8.87 -4.74 -13.92
N VAL A 114 -9.32 -3.90 -12.98
CA VAL A 114 -10.27 -4.35 -11.94
C VAL A 114 -11.65 -4.55 -12.58
N VAL A 115 -12.19 -5.75 -12.40
CA VAL A 115 -13.53 -6.12 -12.87
C VAL A 115 -14.32 -6.71 -11.71
N GLU A 116 -15.49 -6.14 -11.45
CA GLU A 116 -16.46 -6.72 -10.52
C GLU A 116 -17.22 -7.88 -11.18
N ARG A 117 -17.31 -9.02 -10.49
CA ARG A 117 -18.21 -10.13 -10.85
C ARG A 117 -18.82 -10.72 -9.59
N GLY A 118 -20.13 -10.55 -9.43
CA GLY A 118 -20.83 -10.99 -8.23
C GLY A 118 -20.36 -10.19 -7.02
N ASP A 119 -19.89 -10.88 -5.98
CA ASP A 119 -19.42 -10.32 -4.71
C ASP A 119 -17.88 -10.11 -4.68
N ARG A 120 -17.21 -10.13 -5.83
CA ARG A 120 -15.74 -10.15 -5.93
C ARG A 120 -15.21 -9.16 -6.96
N TRP A 121 -14.05 -8.59 -6.64
CA TRP A 121 -13.25 -7.77 -7.55
C TRP A 121 -12.03 -8.53 -8.03
N TYR A 122 -11.90 -8.66 -9.35
CA TYR A 122 -10.84 -9.41 -10.02
C TYR A 122 -9.83 -8.45 -10.63
N GLY A 123 -8.55 -8.66 -10.34
CA GLY A 123 -7.41 -7.93 -10.92
C GLY A 123 -6.12 -8.34 -10.21
N ARG A 124 -4.97 -8.26 -10.88
CA ARG A 124 -3.66 -8.55 -10.27
C ARG A 124 -3.32 -7.40 -9.31
N GLY A 125 -3.05 -7.72 -8.05
CA GLY A 125 -2.81 -6.71 -7.01
C GLY A 125 -4.01 -6.41 -6.12
N THR A 126 -5.24 -6.82 -6.49
CA THR A 126 -6.44 -6.42 -5.73
C THR A 126 -6.45 -6.96 -4.30
N ALA A 127 -5.93 -8.17 -4.08
CA ALA A 127 -5.80 -8.77 -2.75
C ALA A 127 -4.36 -8.74 -2.21
N ASP A 128 -3.37 -8.70 -3.10
CA ASP A 128 -1.96 -8.92 -2.81
C ASP A 128 -1.09 -8.06 -3.76
N ASN A 129 -0.62 -6.88 -3.34
CA ASN A 129 -0.96 -6.18 -2.08
C ASN A 129 -1.50 -4.75 -2.29
N LYS A 130 -1.68 -4.33 -3.55
CA LYS A 130 -2.22 -3.01 -3.92
C LYS A 130 -3.51 -2.66 -3.18
N GLY A 131 -4.46 -3.58 -3.12
CA GLY A 131 -5.69 -3.35 -2.37
C GLY A 131 -5.46 -3.17 -0.87
N GLN A 132 -4.56 -3.93 -0.25
CA GLN A 132 -4.36 -3.89 1.20
C GLN A 132 -3.70 -2.59 1.64
N HIS A 133 -2.59 -2.20 1.01
CA HIS A 133 -1.95 -0.94 1.39
C HIS A 133 -2.82 0.28 1.02
N LEU A 134 -3.60 0.24 -0.07
CA LEU A 134 -4.54 1.32 -0.41
C LEU A 134 -5.72 1.42 0.56
N ILE A 135 -6.22 0.30 1.09
CA ILE A 135 -7.24 0.33 2.16
C ILE A 135 -6.68 1.06 3.39
N ASN A 136 -5.43 0.76 3.79
CA ASN A 136 -4.79 1.43 4.92
C ASN A 136 -4.59 2.93 4.68
N LEU A 137 -4.15 3.32 3.48
CA LEU A 137 -4.00 4.74 3.11
C LEU A 137 -5.35 5.46 3.07
N THR A 138 -6.41 4.80 2.57
CA THR A 138 -7.77 5.33 2.57
C THR A 138 -8.28 5.53 3.99
N ALA A 139 -8.06 4.56 4.89
CA ALA A 139 -8.42 4.68 6.30
C ALA A 139 -7.66 5.83 7.00
N LEU A 140 -6.38 6.02 6.67
CA LEU A 140 -5.59 7.14 7.17
C LEU A 140 -6.14 8.50 6.70
N GLU A 141 -6.49 8.61 5.43
CA GLU A 141 -7.12 9.80 4.87
C GLU A 141 -8.44 10.13 5.58
N GLN A 142 -9.32 9.14 5.76
CA GLN A 142 -10.61 9.40 6.42
C GLN A 142 -10.43 9.74 7.91
N THR A 143 -9.42 9.16 8.56
CA THR A 143 -9.05 9.51 9.94
C THR A 143 -8.56 10.95 10.03
N LEU A 144 -7.71 11.39 9.10
CA LEU A 144 -7.28 12.79 8.99
C LEU A 144 -8.48 13.73 8.84
N LYS A 145 -9.38 13.44 7.90
CA LYS A 145 -10.59 14.26 7.66
C LYS A 145 -11.49 14.34 8.88
N ALA A 146 -11.75 13.20 9.54
CA ALA A 146 -12.59 13.14 10.72
C ALA A 146 -11.99 13.81 11.97
N ARG A 147 -10.71 14.21 11.90
CA ARG A 147 -9.95 14.83 13.00
C ARG A 147 -9.34 16.17 12.60
N ASP A 148 -10.00 16.88 11.70
CA ASP A 148 -9.63 18.24 11.27
C ASP A 148 -8.16 18.35 10.82
N GLY A 149 -7.70 17.32 10.10
CA GLY A 149 -6.35 17.26 9.53
C GLY A 149 -5.24 16.79 10.47
N LYS A 150 -5.57 16.27 11.67
CA LYS A 150 -4.59 15.78 12.65
C LYS A 150 -4.80 14.33 13.06
N LEU A 151 -3.74 13.52 13.01
CA LEU A 151 -3.72 12.14 13.46
C LEU A 151 -3.50 12.02 14.97
N GLY A 152 -2.78 12.96 15.60
CA GLY A 152 -2.33 12.82 16.98
C GLY A 152 -1.30 11.71 17.17
N PHE A 153 -0.60 11.32 16.10
CA PHE A 153 0.55 10.44 16.07
C PHE A 153 1.35 10.70 14.79
N ASN A 154 2.62 10.30 14.77
CA ASN A 154 3.48 10.35 13.60
C ASN A 154 3.30 9.08 12.77
N VAL A 155 3.49 9.17 11.45
CA VAL A 155 3.39 8.02 10.54
C VAL A 155 4.59 7.97 9.62
N LYS A 156 5.17 6.78 9.49
CA LYS A 156 6.14 6.41 8.48
C LYS A 156 5.56 5.27 7.66
N LEU A 157 5.74 5.33 6.35
CA LEU A 157 5.35 4.28 5.42
C LEU A 157 6.61 3.73 4.77
N LEU A 158 6.78 2.42 4.79
CA LEU A 158 7.75 1.70 3.98
C LEU A 158 6.98 0.92 2.92
N LEU A 159 7.16 1.28 1.64
CA LEU A 159 6.61 0.53 0.52
C LEU A 159 7.77 -0.02 -0.32
N GLU A 160 7.79 -1.32 -0.56
CA GLU A 160 8.76 -1.94 -1.46
C GLU A 160 8.13 -2.38 -2.79
N MET A 161 8.98 -2.67 -3.76
CA MET A 161 8.59 -3.15 -5.09
C MET A 161 9.29 -4.47 -5.46
N GLY A 162 9.55 -5.33 -4.48
CA GLY A 162 10.25 -6.60 -4.70
C GLY A 162 9.82 -7.75 -3.80
N GLU A 163 8.72 -7.64 -3.05
CA GLU A 163 8.26 -8.69 -2.13
C GLU A 163 8.03 -10.01 -2.88
N GLU A 164 7.43 -9.92 -4.07
CA GLU A 164 7.06 -11.07 -4.91
C GLU A 164 8.28 -11.72 -5.62
N ASP A 165 9.46 -11.14 -5.41
CA ASP A 165 10.78 -11.66 -5.80
C ASP A 165 11.68 -11.94 -4.56
N GLY A 166 11.08 -12.03 -3.37
CA GLY A 166 11.73 -12.38 -2.12
C GLY A 166 12.39 -11.21 -1.38
N SER A 167 11.90 -9.99 -1.59
CA SER A 167 12.38 -8.74 -0.97
C SER A 167 13.91 -8.55 -1.05
N PRO A 168 14.53 -8.69 -2.25
CA PRO A 168 15.98 -8.55 -2.37
C PRO A 168 16.42 -7.15 -1.94
N GLY A 169 17.42 -7.09 -1.06
CA GLY A 169 17.98 -5.82 -0.57
C GLY A 169 17.20 -5.15 0.56
N LEU A 170 15.97 -5.58 0.89
CA LEU A 170 15.15 -4.97 1.95
C LEU A 170 15.87 -4.97 3.30
N SER A 171 16.45 -6.10 3.71
CA SER A 171 17.16 -6.17 5.00
C SER A 171 18.34 -5.20 5.08
N ALA A 172 19.10 -5.04 3.99
CA ALA A 172 20.23 -4.11 3.96
C ALA A 172 19.74 -2.65 3.95
N PHE A 173 18.65 -2.38 3.22
CA PHE A 173 17.99 -1.08 3.21
C PHE A 173 17.51 -0.69 4.61
N CYS A 174 16.78 -1.56 5.30
CA CYS A 174 16.28 -1.31 6.65
C CYS A 174 17.40 -1.07 7.66
N GLN A 175 18.54 -1.77 7.52
CA GLN A 175 19.72 -1.52 8.37
C GLN A 175 20.34 -0.15 8.09
N ALA A 176 20.48 0.23 6.82
CA ALA A 176 21.04 1.53 6.42
C ALA A 176 20.13 2.72 6.80
N HIS A 177 18.82 2.50 6.83
CA HIS A 177 17.80 3.50 7.15
C HIS A 177 17.17 3.30 8.53
N ALA A 178 17.85 2.60 9.45
CA ALA A 178 17.28 2.21 10.74
C ALA A 178 16.76 3.40 11.57
N GLU A 179 17.50 4.51 11.61
CA GLU A 179 17.07 5.72 12.30
C GLU A 179 15.85 6.37 11.64
N GLU A 180 15.82 6.39 10.30
CA GLU A 180 14.71 6.92 9.51
C GLU A 180 13.45 6.07 9.69
N LEU A 181 13.59 4.75 9.86
CA LEU A 181 12.48 3.80 10.06
C LEU A 181 12.07 3.60 11.52
N ALA A 182 12.82 4.13 12.49
CA ALA A 182 12.53 3.95 13.92
C ALA A 182 11.09 4.39 14.27
N ALA A 183 10.36 3.53 14.99
CA ALA A 183 8.95 3.73 15.34
C ALA A 183 8.58 2.97 16.62
N ASP A 184 7.48 3.39 17.25
CA ASP A 184 6.96 2.78 18.48
C ASP A 184 6.07 1.57 18.19
N ILE A 185 5.42 1.55 17.02
CA ILE A 185 4.52 0.48 16.59
C ILE A 185 4.81 0.16 15.12
N PHE A 186 4.82 -1.12 14.77
CA PHE A 186 4.85 -1.61 13.40
C PHE A 186 3.53 -2.30 13.04
N ILE A 187 2.93 -1.92 11.90
CA ILE A 187 1.72 -2.56 11.37
C ILE A 187 1.95 -2.87 9.89
N ALA A 188 1.79 -4.13 9.51
CA ALA A 188 1.74 -4.55 8.12
C ALA A 188 0.35 -5.14 7.84
N SER A 189 -0.20 -4.81 6.67
CA SER A 189 -1.33 -5.57 6.10
C SER A 189 -0.79 -6.31 4.91
N ASP A 190 -0.31 -7.51 5.18
CA ASP A 190 0.18 -8.39 4.14
C ASP A 190 0.10 -9.84 4.61
N GLY A 191 -0.82 -10.59 4.02
CA GLY A 191 -1.06 -11.98 4.42
C GLY A 191 -2.51 -12.45 4.33
N PRO A 192 -2.72 -13.75 4.51
CA PRO A 192 -4.02 -14.38 4.32
C PRO A 192 -4.99 -14.05 5.45
N ARG A 193 -6.26 -13.93 5.11
CA ARG A 193 -7.35 -13.95 6.09
C ARG A 193 -7.78 -15.39 6.35
N LEU A 194 -7.81 -15.80 7.63
CA LEU A 194 -8.20 -17.18 8.01
C LEU A 194 -9.68 -17.48 7.77
N ALA A 195 -10.57 -16.49 7.95
CA ALA A 195 -12.00 -16.64 7.73
C ALA A 195 -12.64 -15.34 7.23
N ALA A 196 -13.55 -15.42 6.27
CA ALA A 196 -14.14 -14.23 5.65
C ALA A 196 -14.90 -13.33 6.63
N ALA A 197 -15.65 -13.93 7.55
CA ALA A 197 -16.51 -13.23 8.50
C ALA A 197 -15.79 -12.77 9.78
N ARG A 198 -14.49 -13.04 9.94
CA ARG A 198 -13.76 -12.74 11.19
C ARG A 198 -12.43 -12.06 10.87
N PRO A 199 -12.17 -10.85 11.42
CA PRO A 199 -10.85 -10.24 11.35
C PRO A 199 -9.80 -11.17 11.95
N THR A 200 -8.61 -11.19 11.34
CA THR A 200 -7.45 -11.95 11.83
C THR A 200 -6.35 -10.97 12.17
N LEU A 201 -5.72 -11.14 13.34
CA LEU A 201 -4.55 -10.38 13.77
C LEU A 201 -3.41 -11.37 14.03
N PHE A 202 -2.29 -11.17 13.36
CA PHE A 202 -1.05 -11.90 13.61
C PHE A 202 -0.11 -11.01 14.43
N LEU A 203 0.52 -11.56 15.47
CA LEU A 203 1.46 -10.85 16.36
C LEU A 203 2.90 -11.36 16.18
N GLY A 204 3.20 -11.91 15.01
CA GLY A 204 4.39 -12.70 14.73
C GLY A 204 4.05 -14.19 14.59
N SER A 205 4.69 -14.84 13.62
CA SER A 205 4.68 -16.28 13.40
C SER A 205 6.01 -16.88 13.83
#